data_AF-A0A536HCY7-F1
#
_entry.id   AF-A0A536HCY7-F1
#
_cell.length_a   1.000
_cell.length_b   1.000
_cell.length_c   1.000
_cell.angle_alpha   90.00
_cell.angle_beta   90.00
_cell.angle_gamma   90.00
#
_symmetry.space_group_name_H-M   'P 1'
#
loop_
_entity.id
_entity.type
_entity.pdbx_description
1 polymer ?
#
loop_
_entity_poly.entity_id
_entity_poly.type
_entity_poly.pdbx_seq_one_letter_code
_entity_poly.pdbx_strand_id
1 'polypeptide(L)'
;GAVAAELYSLGHRANFFYLEHAMGLASSVGLGIALAQPDRKVVVIDGDGSVLMNLGGLTTLARSRPNNLVHVIFDNETLLSVGGGAPGGYKWFTTATSTGTDLAGIAKAAGFPHARTVRELDDFEAAAIDALNLDELSCIVAKVEAEMPKSFLMDIHMLENRFEFPRALQQPPRHKDRLRRPTRLTKEQPTTIPALKSREE
;
A
#
# COMPACT_ATOMS: atom_id res chain seq x y z
N GLY A 1 5.39 8.40 -6.20
CA GLY A 1 4.17 9.05 -5.65
C GLY A 1 4.35 9.25 -4.16
N ALA A 2 3.41 9.93 -3.49
CA ALA A 2 3.49 10.21 -2.05
C ALA A 2 3.78 8.95 -1.20
N VAL A 3 3.13 7.83 -1.54
CA VAL A 3 3.29 6.52 -0.88
C VAL A 3 4.76 6.05 -0.74
N ALA A 4 5.60 6.27 -1.76
CA ALA A 4 7.00 5.86 -1.70
C ALA A 4 7.80 6.69 -0.68
N ALA A 5 7.56 8.01 -0.67
CA ALA A 5 8.18 8.93 0.29
C ALA A 5 7.69 8.67 1.72
N GLU A 6 6.39 8.37 1.90
CA GLU A 6 5.81 8.00 3.18
C GLU A 6 6.42 6.71 3.72
N LEU A 7 6.52 5.65 2.91
CA LEU A 7 7.19 4.42 3.31
C LEU A 7 8.66 4.66 3.67
N TYR A 8 9.37 5.48 2.89
CA TYR A 8 10.77 5.82 3.17
C TYR A 8 10.91 6.55 4.52
N SER A 9 9.98 7.46 4.84
CA SER A 9 9.99 8.23 6.08
C SER A 9 9.83 7.36 7.34
N LEU A 10 9.29 6.14 7.21
CA LEU A 10 9.21 5.16 8.30
C LEU A 10 10.54 4.43 8.57
N GLY A 11 11.57 4.72 7.77
CA GLY A 11 12.91 4.13 7.88
C GLY A 11 13.14 3.07 6.80
N HIS A 12 14.08 3.37 5.90
CA HIS A 12 14.46 2.47 4.83
C HIS A 12 14.97 1.11 5.34
N ARG A 13 14.64 0.05 4.59
CA ARG A 13 15.15 -1.30 4.75
C ARG A 13 15.54 -1.88 3.40
N ALA A 14 16.56 -2.73 3.37
CA ALA A 14 17.05 -3.39 2.16
C ALA A 14 15.96 -4.14 1.36
N ASN A 15 14.91 -4.60 2.03
CA ASN A 15 13.78 -5.29 1.40
C ASN A 15 12.61 -4.36 1.03
N PHE A 16 12.79 -3.05 1.05
CA PHE A 16 11.84 -2.07 0.52
C PHE A 16 12.27 -1.69 -0.89
N PHE A 17 11.32 -1.75 -1.83
CA PHE A 17 11.54 -1.35 -3.20
C PHE A 17 10.63 -0.16 -3.53
N TYR A 18 11.22 0.96 -3.89
CA TYR A 18 10.48 2.19 -4.13
C TYR A 18 10.24 2.39 -5.62
N LEU A 19 8.99 2.60 -6.00
CA LEU A 19 8.59 2.90 -7.36
C LEU A 19 8.26 4.39 -7.48
N GLU A 20 9.24 5.15 -7.97
CA GLU A 20 9.05 6.55 -8.33
C GLU A 20 8.64 6.68 -9.80
N HIS A 21 7.79 7.68 -10.09
CA HIS A 21 7.35 8.01 -11.45
C HIS A 21 6.71 6.82 -12.22
N ALA A 22 6.17 5.85 -11.48
CA ALA A 22 5.69 4.56 -11.99
C ALA A 22 4.27 4.25 -11.46
N MET A 23 3.38 5.24 -11.48
CA MET A 23 1.98 5.04 -11.06
C MET A 23 1.32 3.95 -11.90
N GLY A 24 0.53 3.10 -11.25
CA GLY A 24 -0.09 1.92 -11.85
C GLY A 24 0.80 0.67 -11.94
N LEU A 25 2.08 0.74 -11.59
CA LEU A 25 2.99 -0.40 -11.76
C LEU A 25 3.27 -1.19 -10.48
N ALA A 26 2.94 -0.67 -9.29
CA ALA A 26 3.27 -1.33 -8.02
C ALA A 26 2.62 -2.71 -7.88
N SER A 27 1.34 -2.82 -8.22
CA SER A 27 0.61 -4.09 -8.26
C SER A 27 1.23 -5.12 -9.24
N SER A 28 1.63 -4.68 -10.43
CA SER A 28 2.28 -5.54 -11.45
C SER A 28 3.66 -6.03 -11.01
N VAL A 29 4.49 -5.14 -10.46
CA VAL A 29 5.82 -5.49 -9.94
C VAL A 29 5.69 -6.44 -8.75
N GLY A 30 4.77 -6.15 -7.83
CA GLY A 30 4.47 -6.99 -6.69
C GLY A 30 4.03 -8.40 -7.07
N LEU A 31 3.17 -8.53 -8.10
CA LEU A 31 2.79 -9.84 -8.63
C LEU A 31 4.00 -10.61 -9.16
N GLY A 32 4.86 -9.96 -9.95
CA GLY A 32 6.08 -10.59 -10.46
C GLY A 32 6.99 -11.10 -9.35
N ILE A 33 7.19 -10.30 -8.30
CA ILE A 33 7.97 -10.70 -7.12
C ILE A 33 7.30 -11.86 -6.38
N ALA A 34 5.98 -11.82 -6.17
CA ALA A 34 5.25 -12.86 -5.45
C ALA A 34 5.35 -14.22 -6.16
N LEU A 35 5.26 -14.23 -7.49
CA LEU A 35 5.43 -15.43 -8.31
C LEU A 35 6.88 -15.94 -8.32
N ALA A 36 7.86 -15.03 -8.32
CA ALA A 36 9.29 -15.38 -8.32
C ALA A 36 9.83 -15.77 -6.93
N GLN A 37 9.12 -15.43 -5.85
CA GLN A 37 9.52 -15.63 -4.46
C GLN A 37 8.35 -16.23 -3.64
N PRO A 38 7.85 -17.44 -3.97
CA PRO A 38 6.63 -18.00 -3.39
C PRO A 38 6.70 -18.18 -1.86
N ASP A 39 7.89 -18.38 -1.30
CA ASP A 39 8.10 -18.60 0.13
C ASP A 39 8.19 -17.29 0.95
N ARG A 40 8.15 -16.13 0.28
CA ARG A 40 8.22 -14.81 0.91
C ARG A 40 6.89 -14.10 0.84
N LYS A 41 6.43 -13.52 1.96
CA LYS A 41 5.31 -12.58 1.92
C LYS A 41 5.72 -11.31 1.19
N VAL A 42 4.90 -10.90 0.23
CA VAL A 42 5.04 -9.68 -0.56
C VAL A 42 3.91 -8.74 -0.19
N VAL A 43 4.27 -7.54 0.27
CA VAL A 43 3.33 -6.47 0.57
C VAL A 43 3.52 -5.39 -0.49
N VAL A 44 2.47 -5.12 -1.24
CA VAL A 44 2.40 -3.99 -2.18
C VAL A 44 1.69 -2.87 -1.47
N ILE A 45 2.33 -1.71 -1.39
CA ILE A 45 1.71 -0.49 -0.86
C ILE A 45 1.51 0.44 -2.06
N ASP A 46 0.26 0.78 -2.34
CA ASP A 46 -0.15 1.55 -3.51
C ASP A 46 -1.10 2.69 -3.09
N GLY A 47 -1.31 3.64 -4.00
CA GLY A 47 -2.32 4.70 -3.84
C GLY A 47 -3.53 4.43 -4.72
N ASP A 48 -4.71 4.86 -4.30
CA ASP A 48 -5.97 4.79 -5.08
C ASP A 48 -5.81 5.31 -6.52
N GLY A 49 -5.20 6.49 -6.69
CA GLY A 49 -4.95 7.08 -8.01
C GLY A 49 -4.02 6.22 -8.88
N SER A 50 -3.03 5.57 -8.26
CA SER A 50 -2.11 4.67 -8.95
C SER A 50 -2.82 3.38 -9.37
N VAL A 51 -3.64 2.79 -8.49
CA VAL A 51 -4.45 1.61 -8.84
C VAL A 51 -5.44 1.93 -9.97
N LEU A 52 -6.08 3.11 -9.94
CA LEU A 52 -7.00 3.53 -11.00
C LEU A 52 -6.31 3.69 -12.36
N MET A 53 -5.04 4.11 -12.40
CA MET A 53 -4.26 4.20 -13.64
C MET A 53 -3.95 2.84 -14.28
N ASN A 54 -4.00 1.75 -13.51
CA ASN A 54 -3.84 0.39 -14.02
C ASN A 54 -4.85 -0.58 -13.37
N LEU A 55 -6.14 -0.26 -13.52
CA LEU A 55 -7.21 -1.03 -12.89
C LEU A 55 -7.24 -2.51 -13.36
N GLY A 56 -6.84 -2.76 -14.62
CA GLY A 56 -6.70 -4.12 -15.18
C GLY A 56 -5.63 -4.98 -14.46
N GLY A 57 -4.75 -4.37 -13.67
CA GLY A 57 -3.83 -5.10 -12.80
C GLY A 57 -4.56 -5.97 -11.78
N LEU A 58 -5.75 -5.56 -11.30
CA LEU A 58 -6.54 -6.33 -10.34
C LEU A 58 -7.02 -7.66 -10.94
N THR A 59 -7.49 -7.68 -12.18
CA THR A 59 -7.93 -8.94 -12.83
C THR A 59 -6.74 -9.87 -13.10
N THR A 60 -5.56 -9.31 -13.37
CA THR A 60 -4.31 -10.07 -13.54
C THR A 60 -3.84 -10.71 -12.23
N LEU A 61 -3.88 -9.97 -11.13
CA LEU A 61 -3.64 -10.48 -9.77
C LEU A 61 -4.63 -11.59 -9.42
N ALA A 62 -5.92 -11.36 -9.64
CA ALA A 62 -6.98 -12.31 -9.32
C ALA A 62 -6.95 -13.57 -10.20
N ARG A 63 -6.42 -13.49 -11.43
CA ARG A 63 -6.15 -14.65 -12.27
C ARG A 63 -4.99 -15.49 -11.75
N SER A 64 -3.91 -14.83 -11.32
CA SER A 64 -2.68 -15.50 -10.89
C SER A 64 -2.77 -16.06 -9.46
N ARG A 65 -3.59 -15.42 -8.61
CA ARG A 65 -3.89 -15.81 -7.22
C ARG A 65 -2.66 -16.19 -6.37
N PRO A 66 -1.60 -15.36 -6.31
CA PRO A 66 -0.47 -15.66 -5.42
C PRO A 66 -0.94 -15.74 -3.96
N ASN A 67 -0.59 -16.83 -3.26
CA ASN A 67 -0.95 -17.06 -1.86
C ASN A 67 -0.14 -16.18 -0.88
N ASN A 68 0.91 -15.53 -1.37
CA ASN A 68 1.87 -14.77 -0.59
C ASN A 68 1.78 -13.25 -0.79
N LEU A 69 0.77 -12.72 -1.50
CA LEU A 69 0.65 -11.28 -1.78
C LEU A 69 -0.45 -10.59 -0.96
N VAL A 70 -0.11 -9.46 -0.35
CA VAL A 70 -1.05 -8.51 0.27
C VAL A 70 -0.94 -7.17 -0.46
N HIS A 71 -2.05 -6.68 -1.01
CA HIS A 71 -2.14 -5.40 -1.69
C HIS A 71 -2.84 -4.38 -0.77
N VAL A 72 -2.09 -3.43 -0.25
CA VAL A 72 -2.59 -2.33 0.58
C VAL A 72 -2.71 -1.09 -0.30
N ILE A 73 -3.90 -0.51 -0.35
CA ILE A 73 -4.22 0.67 -1.15
C ILE A 73 -4.60 1.79 -0.19
N PHE A 74 -3.81 2.87 -0.16
CA PHE A 74 -4.17 4.09 0.54
C PHE A 74 -5.08 4.94 -0.35
N ASP A 75 -6.29 5.19 0.13
CA ASP A 75 -7.34 5.90 -0.59
C ASP A 75 -7.66 7.23 0.09
N ASN A 76 -6.94 8.26 -0.35
CA ASN A 76 -7.08 9.66 0.09
C ASN A 76 -7.92 10.51 -0.88
N GLU A 77 -8.50 9.89 -1.91
CA GLU A 77 -9.37 10.53 -2.89
C GLU A 77 -8.68 11.62 -3.73
N THR A 78 -7.34 11.75 -3.67
CA THR A 78 -6.61 12.91 -4.19
C THR A 78 -5.26 12.53 -4.81
N LEU A 79 -4.99 13.04 -6.01
CA LEU A 79 -3.68 12.96 -6.67
C LEU A 79 -2.73 14.04 -6.10
N LEU A 80 -2.28 13.82 -4.86
CA LEU A 80 -1.44 14.77 -4.12
C LEU A 80 -0.19 15.21 -4.88
N SER A 81 0.51 14.27 -5.53
CA SER A 81 1.80 14.51 -6.18
C SER A 81 1.73 15.23 -7.54
N VAL A 82 0.55 15.48 -8.09
CA VAL A 82 0.39 16.13 -9.41
C VAL A 82 -0.29 17.51 -9.34
N GLY A 83 -0.52 18.02 -8.13
CA GLY A 83 -1.17 19.31 -7.92
C GLY A 83 -2.15 19.31 -6.75
N GLY A 84 -2.57 18.14 -6.26
CA GLY A 84 -3.50 18.02 -5.13
C GLY A 84 -2.99 18.61 -3.82
N GLY A 85 -1.67 18.60 -3.60
CA GLY A 85 -1.04 19.19 -2.42
C GLY A 85 -0.89 20.72 -2.45
N ALA A 86 -1.18 21.40 -3.57
CA ALA A 86 -1.15 22.86 -3.63
C ALA A 86 -2.36 23.46 -2.88
N PRO A 87 -2.30 24.71 -2.39
CA PRO A 87 -3.45 25.37 -1.76
C PRO A 87 -4.67 25.35 -2.69
N GLY A 88 -5.76 24.71 -2.25
CA GLY A 88 -6.98 24.52 -3.03
C GLY A 88 -6.92 23.42 -4.12
N GLY A 89 -5.78 22.76 -4.30
CA GLY A 89 -5.57 21.70 -5.29
C GLY A 89 -6.35 20.41 -5.00
N TYR A 90 -6.58 20.10 -3.72
CA TYR A 90 -7.37 18.95 -3.27
C TYR A 90 -8.80 18.94 -3.84
N LYS A 91 -9.34 20.09 -4.24
CA LYS A 91 -10.66 20.22 -4.86
C LYS A 91 -10.68 19.85 -6.35
N TRP A 92 -9.55 19.96 -7.05
CA TRP A 92 -9.46 19.85 -8.51
C TRP A 92 -8.69 18.62 -9.00
N PHE A 93 -7.85 18.05 -8.13
CA PHE A 93 -7.04 16.88 -8.43
C PHE A 93 -7.52 15.64 -7.65
N THR A 94 -8.82 15.37 -7.68
CA THR A 94 -9.40 14.20 -7.02
C THR A 94 -9.25 12.94 -7.88
N THR A 95 -9.24 11.78 -7.24
CA THR A 95 -9.35 10.48 -7.92
C THR A 95 -10.83 10.09 -8.09
N ALA A 96 -11.12 9.05 -8.87
CA ALA A 96 -12.50 8.58 -9.06
C ALA A 96 -13.13 7.99 -7.79
N THR A 97 -12.32 7.64 -6.77
CA THR A 97 -12.84 7.18 -5.47
C THR A 97 -13.55 8.30 -4.71
N SER A 98 -13.19 9.58 -4.95
CA SER A 98 -13.89 10.74 -4.38
C SER A 98 -15.37 10.81 -4.79
N THR A 99 -15.70 10.21 -5.94
CA THR A 99 -17.06 10.16 -6.51
C THR A 99 -17.74 8.81 -6.33
N GLY A 100 -17.18 7.91 -5.51
CA GLY A 100 -17.84 6.66 -5.12
C GLY A 100 -17.33 5.40 -5.82
N THR A 101 -16.19 5.44 -6.51
CA THR A 101 -15.56 4.22 -7.03
C THR A 101 -15.11 3.32 -5.87
N ASP A 102 -15.68 2.11 -5.77
CA ASP A 102 -15.36 1.13 -4.73
C ASP A 102 -14.24 0.18 -5.18
N LEU A 103 -12.99 0.50 -4.85
CA LEU A 103 -11.83 -0.33 -5.20
C LEU A 103 -11.86 -1.72 -4.54
N ALA A 104 -12.37 -1.84 -3.31
CA ALA A 104 -12.46 -3.13 -2.64
C ALA A 104 -13.54 -4.00 -3.30
N GLY A 105 -14.69 -3.41 -3.63
CA GLY A 105 -15.75 -4.06 -4.41
C GLY A 105 -15.27 -4.53 -5.78
N ILE A 106 -14.51 -3.69 -6.50
CA ILE A 106 -13.89 -4.07 -7.78
C ILE A 106 -12.90 -5.22 -7.59
N ALA A 107 -12.05 -5.20 -6.56
CA ALA A 107 -11.13 -6.29 -6.27
C ALA A 107 -11.88 -7.61 -5.97
N LYS A 108 -12.97 -7.58 -5.19
CA LYS A 108 -13.83 -8.76 -4.98
C LYS A 108 -14.39 -9.28 -6.30
N ALA A 109 -14.98 -8.39 -7.10
CA ALA A 109 -15.57 -8.74 -8.39
C ALA A 109 -14.54 -9.25 -9.41
N ALA A 110 -13.28 -8.79 -9.31
CA ALA A 110 -12.16 -9.32 -10.10
C ALA A 110 -11.77 -10.75 -9.68
N GLY A 111 -12.09 -11.18 -8.45
CA GLY A 111 -11.86 -12.53 -7.95
C GLY A 111 -10.90 -12.63 -6.75
N PHE A 112 -10.56 -11.53 -6.08
CA PHE A 112 -9.77 -11.60 -4.85
C PHE A 112 -10.54 -12.40 -3.78
N PRO A 113 -9.93 -13.41 -3.13
CA PRO A 113 -10.61 -14.15 -2.06
C PRO A 113 -10.87 -13.26 -0.85
N HIS A 114 -9.96 -12.34 -0.56
CA HIS A 114 -10.09 -11.36 0.51
C HIS A 114 -9.90 -9.96 -0.04
N ALA A 115 -10.94 -9.13 0.06
CA ALA A 115 -10.81 -7.71 -0.16
C ALA A 115 -11.76 -6.94 0.78
N ARG A 116 -11.31 -5.83 1.36
CA ARG A 116 -12.15 -4.99 2.22
C ARG A 116 -11.67 -3.55 2.26
N THR A 117 -12.60 -2.66 2.52
CA THR A 117 -12.30 -1.26 2.87
C THR A 117 -12.27 -1.14 4.38
N VAL A 118 -11.27 -0.46 4.92
CA VAL A 118 -11.12 -0.12 6.34
C VAL A 118 -11.06 1.39 6.50
N ARG A 119 -11.56 1.87 7.64
CA ARG A 119 -11.67 3.31 7.96
C ARG A 119 -11.06 3.65 9.30
N GLU A 120 -11.00 2.72 10.24
CA GLU A 120 -10.42 2.94 11.56
C GLU A 120 -9.06 2.27 11.68
N LEU A 121 -8.18 2.81 12.55
CA LEU A 121 -6.80 2.34 12.68
C LEU A 121 -6.77 0.91 13.23
N ASP A 122 -7.64 0.64 14.21
CA ASP A 122 -7.79 -0.68 14.81
C ASP A 122 -8.27 -1.72 13.77
N ASP A 123 -9.16 -1.31 12.86
CA ASP A 123 -9.63 -2.16 11.76
C ASP A 123 -8.52 -2.41 10.74
N PHE A 124 -7.71 -1.39 10.44
CA PHE A 124 -6.55 -1.56 9.57
C PHE A 124 -5.50 -2.48 10.19
N GLU A 125 -5.19 -2.31 11.48
CA GLU A 125 -4.24 -3.17 12.19
C GLU A 125 -4.71 -4.62 12.18
N ALA A 126 -5.96 -4.86 12.57
CA ALA A 126 -6.59 -6.18 12.49
C ALA A 126 -6.49 -6.74 11.07
N ALA A 127 -6.83 -5.91 10.09
CA ALA A 127 -6.85 -6.32 8.70
C ALA A 127 -5.48 -6.72 8.15
N ALA A 128 -4.46 -5.93 8.46
CA ALA A 128 -3.10 -6.17 8.03
C ALA A 128 -2.53 -7.44 8.67
N ILE A 129 -2.74 -7.63 9.97
CA ILE A 129 -2.30 -8.83 10.69
C ILE A 129 -2.95 -10.09 10.12
N ASP A 130 -4.27 -10.04 9.87
CA ASP A 130 -4.99 -11.16 9.27
C ASP A 130 -4.40 -11.49 7.88
N ALA A 131 -4.27 -10.50 7.00
CA ALA A 131 -3.76 -10.69 5.64
C ALA A 131 -2.31 -11.19 5.60
N LEU A 132 -1.47 -10.76 6.54
CA LEU A 132 -0.08 -11.20 6.66
C LEU A 132 0.04 -12.64 7.17
N ASN A 133 -0.91 -13.09 8.00
CA ASN A 133 -0.95 -14.46 8.54
C ASN A 133 -1.71 -15.45 7.63
N LEU A 134 -2.58 -14.97 6.74
CA LEU A 134 -3.27 -15.79 5.74
C LEU A 134 -2.32 -16.14 4.60
N ASP A 135 -2.44 -17.35 4.04
CA ASP A 135 -1.76 -17.73 2.79
C ASP A 135 -2.72 -17.60 1.60
N GLU A 136 -3.34 -16.42 1.44
CA GLU A 136 -4.24 -16.10 0.34
C GLU A 136 -4.04 -14.65 -0.14
N LEU A 137 -4.27 -14.42 -1.44
CA LEU A 137 -4.26 -13.09 -2.04
C LEU A 137 -5.23 -12.17 -1.31
N SER A 138 -4.74 -11.06 -0.76
CA SER A 138 -5.55 -10.13 0.03
C SER A 138 -5.44 -8.70 -0.49
N CYS A 139 -6.55 -7.96 -0.45
CA CYS A 139 -6.60 -6.53 -0.75
C CYS A 139 -7.19 -5.74 0.43
N ILE A 140 -6.52 -4.68 0.85
CA ILE A 140 -6.98 -3.80 1.92
C ILE A 140 -7.00 -2.39 1.35
N VAL A 141 -8.18 -1.80 1.23
CA VAL A 141 -8.35 -0.39 0.88
C VAL A 141 -8.48 0.40 2.17
N ALA A 142 -7.44 1.13 2.55
CA ALA A 142 -7.43 1.97 3.74
C ALA A 142 -7.80 3.40 3.34
N LYS A 143 -8.94 3.89 3.82
CA LYS A 143 -9.28 5.31 3.70
C LYS A 143 -8.31 6.10 4.56
N VAL A 144 -7.70 7.16 4.03
CA VAL A 144 -6.76 8.01 4.79
C VAL A 144 -6.99 9.48 4.46
N GLU A 145 -6.47 10.37 5.31
CA GLU A 145 -6.51 11.80 5.02
C GLU A 145 -5.56 12.16 3.89
N ALA A 146 -5.93 13.21 3.15
CA ALA A 146 -5.11 13.79 2.10
C ALA A 146 -4.04 14.70 2.70
N GLU A 147 -3.02 14.10 3.34
CA GLU A 147 -1.86 14.82 3.86
C GLU A 147 -0.62 14.63 3.00
N MET A 148 0.15 15.70 2.84
CA MET A 148 1.42 15.65 2.12
C MET A 148 2.51 15.12 3.05
N PRO A 149 3.44 14.28 2.55
CA PRO A 149 4.60 13.89 3.34
C PRO A 149 5.43 15.12 3.68
N LYS A 150 6.04 15.13 4.88
CA LYS A 150 6.90 16.22 5.35
C LYS A 150 8.10 16.48 4.43
N SER A 151 8.54 15.45 3.71
CA SER A 151 9.61 15.51 2.73
C SER A 151 9.39 14.45 1.66
N PHE A 152 9.74 14.78 0.42
CA PHE A 152 9.87 13.82 -0.67
C PHE A 152 11.32 13.36 -0.87
N LEU A 153 12.26 13.93 -0.12
CA LEU A 153 13.67 13.55 -0.20
C LEU A 153 13.86 12.16 0.38
N MET A 154 14.43 11.27 -0.43
CA MET A 154 14.94 9.98 0.00
C MET A 154 16.45 10.00 -0.12
N ASP A 155 17.15 9.81 0.99
CA ASP A 155 18.63 9.86 1.06
C ASP A 155 19.30 8.61 0.44
N ILE A 156 18.50 7.65 -0.06
CA ILE A 156 19.01 6.54 -0.88
C ILE A 156 19.03 6.95 -2.35
N HIS A 157 20.16 6.73 -3.01
CA HIS A 157 20.18 6.83 -4.47
C HIS A 157 19.31 5.71 -5.05
N MET A 158 18.29 6.02 -5.84
CA MET A 158 17.34 5.03 -6.39
C MET A 158 18.04 3.91 -7.19
N LEU A 159 19.20 4.20 -7.80
CA LEU A 159 20.06 3.16 -8.39
C LEU A 159 20.58 2.15 -7.37
N GLU A 160 20.93 2.56 -6.14
CA GLU A 160 21.33 1.61 -5.11
C GLU A 160 20.16 0.76 -4.66
N ASN A 161 18.95 1.33 -4.52
CA ASN A 161 17.75 0.56 -4.19
C ASN A 161 17.48 -0.58 -5.19
N ARG A 162 17.74 -0.32 -6.48
CA ARG A 162 17.66 -1.33 -7.56
C ARG A 162 18.63 -2.50 -7.36
N PHE A 163 19.77 -2.31 -6.72
CA PHE A 163 20.74 -3.38 -6.45
C PHE A 163 20.56 -4.02 -5.07
N GLU A 164 20.28 -3.22 -4.06
CA GLU A 164 20.10 -3.66 -2.69
C GLU A 164 18.89 -4.61 -2.56
N PHE A 165 17.77 -4.27 -3.20
CA PHE A 165 16.55 -5.06 -3.10
C PHE A 165 16.72 -6.49 -3.65
N PRO A 166 17.26 -6.74 -4.86
CA PRO A 166 17.58 -8.08 -5.32
C PRO A 166 18.55 -8.84 -4.39
N ARG A 167 19.57 -8.17 -3.85
CA ARG A 167 20.49 -8.80 -2.86
C ARG A 167 19.73 -9.24 -1.61
N ALA A 168 18.78 -8.44 -1.14
CA ALA A 168 17.92 -8.79 -0.01
C ALA A 168 17.01 -9.99 -0.32
N LEU A 169 16.49 -10.10 -1.54
CA LEU A 169 15.67 -11.25 -1.97
C LEU A 169 16.48 -12.56 -2.04
N GLN A 170 17.77 -12.48 -2.36
CA GLN A 170 18.68 -13.65 -2.41
C GLN A 170 19.03 -14.25 -1.05
N GLN A 171 18.82 -13.51 0.05
CA GLN A 171 18.99 -14.08 1.38
C GLN A 171 17.92 -15.17 1.62
N PRO A 172 18.00 -16.00 2.68
CA PRO A 172 16.90 -16.88 3.05
C PRO A 172 15.66 -16.08 3.52
N PRO A 173 14.43 -16.56 3.28
CA PRO A 173 13.26 -15.97 3.89
C PRO A 173 13.38 -16.02 5.41
N ARG A 174 13.02 -14.92 6.09
CA ARG A 174 12.89 -14.93 7.55
C ARG A 174 11.74 -15.88 7.93
N HIS A 175 11.91 -16.61 9.03
CA HIS A 175 10.89 -17.53 9.52
C HIS A 175 9.55 -16.80 9.74
N LYS A 176 8.44 -17.40 9.30
CA LYS A 176 7.09 -16.89 9.50
C LYS A 176 6.70 -17.09 10.97
N ASP A 177 7.11 -16.19 11.84
CA ASP A 177 6.46 -16.10 13.15
C ASP A 177 5.10 -15.45 12.95
N ARG A 178 4.04 -16.10 13.43
CA ARG A 178 2.68 -15.55 13.36
C ARG A 178 2.68 -14.19 14.05
N LEU A 179 2.38 -13.14 13.27
CA LEU A 179 2.25 -11.79 13.80
C LEU A 179 1.07 -11.78 14.78
N ARG A 180 1.31 -11.28 15.99
CA ARG A 180 0.28 -11.04 17.00
C ARG A 180 -0.03 -9.56 17.05
N ARG A 181 -1.26 -9.20 17.44
CA ARG A 181 -1.59 -7.80 17.75
C ARG A 181 -0.62 -7.27 18.81
N PRO A 182 0.06 -6.13 18.58
CA PRO A 182 0.81 -5.46 19.64
C PRO A 182 -0.09 -5.22 20.84
N THR A 183 0.36 -5.61 22.03
CA THR A 183 -0.44 -5.55 23.27
C THR A 183 -0.59 -4.13 23.84
N ARG A 184 0.06 -3.14 23.22
CA ARG A 184 0.00 -1.71 23.56
C ARG A 184 0.62 -0.89 22.43
N LEU A 185 -0.15 -0.04 21.77
CA LEU A 185 0.38 1.20 21.19
C LEU A 185 0.54 2.17 22.37
N THR A 186 1.74 2.29 22.93
CA THR A 186 2.02 3.33 23.92
C THR A 186 1.88 4.69 23.21
N LYS A 187 0.92 5.50 23.66
CA LYS A 187 0.58 6.85 23.15
C LYS A 187 1.74 7.88 23.18
N GLU A 188 2.98 7.49 23.47
CA GLU A 188 4.09 8.40 23.75
C GLU A 188 5.09 8.60 22.60
N GLN A 189 4.78 8.14 21.39
CA GLN A 189 5.46 8.65 20.20
C GLN A 189 4.44 9.37 19.33
N PRO A 190 4.70 10.62 18.88
CA PRO A 190 3.87 11.25 17.89
C PRO A 190 4.08 10.49 16.58
N THR A 191 3.38 9.38 16.40
CA THR A 191 3.15 8.80 15.09
C THR A 191 2.28 9.80 14.37
N THR A 192 2.88 10.63 13.51
CA THR A 192 2.12 11.39 12.51
C THR A 192 1.53 10.40 11.53
N ILE A 193 0.48 9.73 11.97
CA ILE A 193 -0.52 9.10 11.11
C ILE A 193 -1.76 9.98 11.36
N PRO A 194 -2.12 10.87 10.43
CA PRO A 194 -3.26 11.73 10.60
C PRO A 194 -4.54 10.92 10.77
N ALA A 195 -5.41 11.45 11.62
CA ALA A 195 -6.65 10.83 12.04
C ALA A 195 -7.50 10.45 10.82
N LEU A 196 -7.92 9.19 10.75
CA LEU A 196 -8.76 8.69 9.68
C LEU A 196 -10.12 9.41 9.70
N LYS A 197 -10.62 9.76 8.51
CA LYS A 197 -11.87 10.52 8.25
C LYS A 197 -13.03 10.03 9.12
N SER A 198 -13.31 10.75 10.22
CA SER A 198 -14.54 10.57 10.98
C SER A 198 -15.71 11.16 10.19
N ARG A 199 -16.77 10.38 10.00
CA ARG A 199 -18.03 10.89 9.44
C ARG A 199 -18.62 11.94 10.39
N GLU A 200 -18.68 13.18 9.95
CA GLU A 200 -19.83 14.04 10.24
C GLU A 200 -20.71 14.08 8.97
N GLU A 201 -22.02 14.18 9.22
CA GLU A 201 -23.18 13.86 8.36
C GLU A 201 -23.17 14.42 6.93
#